data_AF-A0A7X3R1T7-F1
#
_entry.id   AF-A0A7X3R1T7-F1
#
_cell.length_a   1.000
_cell.length_b   1.000
_cell.length_c   1.000
_cell.angle_alpha   90.00
_cell.angle_beta   90.00
_cell.angle_gamma   90.00
#
_symmetry.space_group_name_H-M   'P 1'
#
loop_
_entity.id
_entity.type
_entity.pdbx_description
1 polymer ?
#
loop_
_entity_poly.entity_id
_entity_poly.type
_entity_poly.pdbx_seq_one_letter_code
_entity_poly.pdbx_strand_id
1 'polypeptide(L)' 'MKAIGYFVEGAQVNGAERSLSQQTEQFLAFCQEHGYQVAATFVDTKDAEEADSGFRQMLNFIERGDHG' A
#
# COMPACT_ATOMS: atom_id res chain seq x y z
N MET A 1 -5.81 0.54 -16.08
CA MET A 1 -5.15 1.63 -15.31
C MET A 1 -4.24 1.02 -14.27
N LYS A 2 -3.19 1.72 -13.80
CA LYS A 2 -2.26 1.18 -12.79
C LYS A 2 -2.64 1.65 -11.39
N ALA A 3 -2.46 0.79 -10.39
CA ALA A 3 -2.71 1.09 -8.98
C ALA A 3 -1.47 0.80 -8.13
N ILE A 4 -1.28 1.60 -7.09
CA ILE A 4 -0.24 1.40 -6.07
C ILE A 4 -0.95 1.21 -4.74
N GLY A 5 -0.61 0.15 -4.01
CA GLY A 5 -1.10 -0.09 -2.66
C GLY A 5 -0.14 0.49 -1.62
N TYR A 6 -0.64 1.21 -0.64
CA TYR A 6 0.13 1.63 0.54
C TYR A 6 -0.64 1.25 1.80
N PHE A 7 0.02 0.52 2.70
CA PHE A 7 -0.60 -0.09 3.87
C PHE A 7 0.21 0.25 5.13
N VAL A 8 -0.48 0.42 6.25
CA VAL A 8 0.15 0.77 7.53
C VAL A 8 -0.28 -0.24 8.58
N GLU A 9 0.70 -0.86 9.23
CA GLU A 9 0.46 -1.77 10.34
C GLU A 9 -0.12 -1.00 11.53
N GLY A 10 -1.14 -1.55 12.18
CA GLY A 10 -1.83 -0.85 13.26
C GLY A 10 -2.85 0.18 12.80
N ALA A 11 -3.13 0.30 11.50
CA ALA A 11 -4.19 1.18 11.01
C ALA A 11 -5.54 0.81 11.64
N GLN A 12 -6.23 1.80 12.20
CA GLN A 12 -7.53 1.61 12.83
C GLN A 12 -8.66 2.05 11.91
N VAL A 13 -9.70 1.22 11.81
CA VAL A 13 -10.96 1.56 11.14
C VAL A 13 -12.09 1.25 12.11
N ASN A 14 -12.94 2.24 12.41
CA ASN A 14 -14.06 2.11 13.36
C ASN A 14 -13.66 1.56 14.74
N GLY A 15 -12.46 1.89 15.22
CA GLY A 15 -11.94 1.46 16.52
C GLY A 15 -11.38 0.02 16.58
N ALA A 16 -11.31 -0.68 15.45
CA ALA A 16 -10.64 -1.98 15.34
C ALA A 16 -9.34 -1.87 14.53
N GLU A 17 -8.28 -2.56 14.98
CA GLU A 17 -7.05 -2.69 14.21
C GLU A 17 -7.32 -3.54 12.97
N ARG A 18 -6.98 -3.00 11.80
CA ARG A 18 -7.06 -3.72 10.54
C ARG A 18 -5.70 -4.33 10.24
N SER A 19 -5.64 -5.66 10.15
CA SER A 19 -4.39 -6.33 9.82
C SER A 19 -3.92 -5.95 8.42
N LEU A 20 -2.61 -6.00 8.18
CA LEU A 20 -2.03 -5.78 6.85
C LEU A 20 -2.61 -6.74 5.80
N SER A 21 -2.88 -7.99 6.19
CA SER A 21 -3.54 -8.97 5.33
C SER A 21 -4.94 -8.51 4.88
N GLN A 22 -5.76 -8.02 5.81
CA GLN A 22 -7.10 -7.50 5.48
C GLN A 22 -7.04 -6.26 4.58
N GLN A 23 -6.06 -5.37 4.80
CA GLN A 23 -5.86 -4.19 3.95
C GLN A 23 -5.50 -4.62 2.52
N THR A 24 -4.56 -5.57 2.41
CA THR A 24 -4.07 -6.08 1.13
C THR A 24 -5.16 -6.80 0.34
N GLU A 25 -5.91 -7.70 0.98
CA GLU A 25 -7.00 -8.44 0.35
C GLU A 25 -8.08 -7.52 -0.21
N GLN A 26 -8.51 -6.51 0.57
CA GLN A 26 -9.50 -5.52 0.11
C GLN A 26 -9.00 -4.70 -1.07
N PHE A 27 -7.73 -4.31 -1.06
CA PHE A 27 -7.11 -3.58 -2.18
C PHE A 27 -7.04 -4.43 -3.45
N LEU A 28 -6.66 -5.70 -3.34
CA LEU A 28 -6.60 -6.61 -4.50
C LEU A 28 -7.99 -6.87 -5.07
N ALA A 29 -9.00 -7.09 -4.21
CA ALA A 29 -10.39 -7.25 -4.63
C ALA A 29 -10.88 -6.02 -5.39
N PHE A 30 -10.62 -4.82 -4.87
CA PHE A 30 -10.96 -3.56 -5.53
C PHE A 30 -10.26 -3.42 -6.89
N CYS A 31 -8.96 -3.74 -6.96
CA CYS A 31 -8.22 -3.66 -8.22
C CYS A 31 -8.79 -4.62 -9.27
N GLN A 32 -9.14 -5.84 -8.86
CA GLN A 32 -9.74 -6.84 -9.74
C GLN A 32 -11.12 -6.40 -10.25
N GLU A 33 -11.98 -5.90 -9.35
CA GLU A 33 -13.34 -5.45 -9.69
C GLU A 33 -13.33 -4.27 -10.69
N HIS A 34 -12.37 -3.37 -10.56
CA HIS A 34 -12.29 -2.16 -11.38
C HIS A 34 -11.29 -2.22 -12.54
N GLY A 35 -10.65 -3.37 -12.76
CA GLY A 35 -9.69 -3.55 -13.88
C GLY A 35 -8.38 -2.77 -13.72
N TYR A 36 -7.94 -2.55 -12.48
CA TYR A 36 -6.62 -2.01 -12.18
C TYR A 36 -5.55 -3.10 -12.20
N GLN A 37 -4.40 -2.78 -12.79
CA GLN A 37 -3.19 -3.56 -12.67
C GLN A 37 -2.38 -3.02 -11.50
N VAL A 38 -2.09 -3.87 -10.52
CA VAL A 38 -1.24 -3.49 -9.38
C VAL A 38 0.20 -3.34 -9.87
N ALA A 39 0.75 -2.15 -9.74
CA ALA A 39 2.12 -1.82 -10.16
C ALA A 39 3.14 -2.08 -9.04
N ALA A 40 2.78 -1.76 -7.80
CA ALA A 40 3.59 -1.99 -6.62
C ALA A 40 2.74 -1.91 -5.34
N THR A 41 3.27 -2.45 -4.25
CA THR A 41 2.70 -2.36 -2.90
C THR A 41 3.77 -1.97 -1.91
N PHE A 42 3.44 -1.05 -1.00
CA PHE A 42 4.34 -0.52 0.02
C PHE A 42 3.71 -0.65 1.40
N VAL A 43 4.52 -0.93 2.42
CA VAL A 43 4.04 -1.21 3.77
C VAL A 43 4.89 -0.46 4.78
N ASP A 44 4.23 0.19 5.74
CA ASP A 44 4.84 0.65 6.98
C ASP A 44 4.53 -0.37 8.09
N THR A 45 5.57 -0.99 8.66
CA THR A 45 5.45 -1.81 9.88
C THR A 45 5.65 -0.94 11.11
N LYS A 46 5.16 -1.39 12.27
CA LYS A 46 5.25 -0.65 13.55
C LYS A 46 6.69 -0.33 13.96
N ASP A 47 7.65 -1.14 13.50
CA ASP A 47 9.08 -1.02 13.80
C ASP A 47 9.89 -0.33 12.68
N ALA A 48 9.24 0.14 11.61
CA ALA A 48 9.95 0.79 10.50
C ALA A 48 10.47 2.17 10.93
N GLU A 49 11.75 2.42 10.72
CA GLU A 49 12.31 3.77 10.84
C GLU A 49 11.77 4.67 9.72
N GLU A 50 11.68 5.98 9.98
CA GLU A 50 11.12 6.94 9.00
C GLU A 50 11.86 6.89 7.65
N ALA A 51 13.17 6.61 7.68
CA ALA A 51 14.01 6.45 6.51
C ALA A 51 13.62 5.24 5.64
N ASP A 52 13.13 4.17 6.26
CA ASP A 52 12.72 2.92 5.62
C ASP A 52 11.21 2.81 5.43
N SER A 53 10.45 3.87 5.75
CA SER A 53 8.99 3.89 5.54
C SER A 53 8.61 3.54 4.11
N GLY A 54 7.69 2.59 3.96
CA GLY A 54 6.98 2.30 2.74
C GLY A 54 6.36 3.54 2.11
N PHE A 55 5.96 4.54 2.91
CA PHE A 55 5.52 5.83 2.37
C PHE A 55 6.59 6.53 1.53
N ARG A 56 7.82 6.67 2.06
CA ARG A 56 8.92 7.26 1.29
C ARG A 56 9.31 6.41 0.09
N GLN A 57 9.30 5.08 0.24
CA GLN A 57 9.54 4.17 -0.88
C GLN A 57 8.49 4.34 -1.99
N MET A 58 7.22 4.55 -1.64
CA MET A 58 6.14 4.84 -2.58
C MET A 58 6.36 6.17 -3.31
N LEU A 59 6.73 7.24 -2.59
CA LEU A 59 7.01 8.53 -3.21
C LEU A 59 8.19 8.43 -4.19
N ASN A 60 9.29 7.82 -3.76
CA ASN A 60 10.45 7.56 -4.61
C ASN A 60 10.10 6.71 -5.82
N PHE A 61 9.19 5.74 -5.68
CA PHE A 61 8.65 4.98 -6.79
C PHE A 61 7.95 5.93 -7.76
N ILE A 62 6.93 6.66 -7.32
CA ILE A 62 6.16 7.59 -8.18
C ILE A 62 7.06 8.60 -8.90
N GLU A 63 8.03 9.19 -8.20
CA GLU A 63 8.97 10.18 -8.75
C GLU A 63 9.85 9.62 -9.88
N ARG A 64 10.20 8.33 -9.84
CA ARG A 64 11.01 7.70 -10.89
C ARG A 64 10.26 7.54 -12.21
N GLY A 65 8.93 7.69 -12.22
CA GLY A 65 8.10 7.84 -13.43
C GLY A 65 8.06 6.66 -14.41
N ASP A 66 8.92 5.66 -14.27
CA ASP A 66 9.11 4.57 -15.24
C ASP A 66 8.54 3.25 -14.71
N HIS A 67 7.21 3.19 -14.62
CA HIS A 67 6.49 2.00 -14.14
C HIS A 67 5.79 1.24 -15.26
N GLY A 68 6.32 1.38 -16.49
CA GLY A 68 5.90 0.75 -17.75
C GLY A 68 4.58 1.23 -18.32
#